data_AF-A0A5E5Q0W3-F1
#
_entry.id   AF-A0A5E5Q0W3-F1
#
_cell.length_a   1.000
_cell.length_b   1.000
_cell.length_c   1.000
_cell.angle_alpha   90.00
_cell.angle_beta   90.00
_cell.angle_gamma   90.00
#
_symmetry.space_group_name_H-M   'P 1'
#
loop_
_entity.id
_entity.type
_entity.pdbx_description
1 polymer ?
#
loop_
_entity_poly.entity_id
_entity_poly.type
_entity_poly.pdbx_seq_one_letter_code
_entity_poly.pdbx_strand_id
1 'polypeptide(L)'
;MRTTVDSISGVAIAAHSTLTANPTNVVADGTSTSTITMQAKDVNDNNLTTGGLTVTMSVNGSATLSSVSGNADGTYTATITNSTVETVTVSAAFVGDADAGDSKVGNTVNISFTFASKAIRFDNQDYITLKSPRTGRIWLDRSLGAKRVATSRSDTQSYGRKYNFGEAICPVNFKVPTWGELNAELVKWTQFYSGFLKIPSPDQGSKQQKYLWTSTTAKESGNAIALSAKFGRPFAYSTSKFWSLSVRCIRK
;
A
#
# COMPACT_ATOMS: atom_id res chain seq x y z
N MET A 1 -27.09 54.45 -3.61
CA MET A 1 -25.77 53.99 -4.09
C MET A 1 -25.28 52.93 -3.13
N ARG A 2 -25.11 51.70 -3.60
CA ARG A 2 -24.57 50.60 -2.79
C ARG A 2 -23.06 50.62 -3.00
N THR A 3 -22.32 51.16 -2.04
CA THR A 3 -20.86 51.17 -2.06
C THR A 3 -20.40 49.72 -1.89
N THR A 4 -19.98 49.07 -2.97
CA THR A 4 -19.25 47.82 -2.88
C THR A 4 -17.90 48.15 -2.24
N VAL A 5 -17.70 47.71 -1.01
CA VAL A 5 -16.36 47.69 -0.40
C VAL A 5 -15.58 46.65 -1.20
N ASP A 6 -14.77 47.13 -2.15
CA ASP A 6 -13.77 46.30 -2.80
C ASP A 6 -12.76 45.93 -1.72
N SER A 7 -12.85 44.71 -1.22
CA SER A 7 -11.89 44.16 -0.28
C SER A 7 -10.62 43.86 -1.06
N ILE A 8 -9.79 44.88 -1.29
CA ILE A 8 -8.44 44.72 -1.84
C ILE A 8 -7.63 43.91 -0.85
N SER A 9 -7.55 42.60 -1.07
CA SER A 9 -6.66 41.70 -0.33
C SER A 9 -5.22 42.22 -0.42
N GLY A 10 -4.53 42.23 0.71
CA GLY A 10 -3.16 42.76 0.82
C GLY A 10 -2.09 41.86 0.19
N VAL A 11 -0.82 42.17 0.47
CA VAL A 11 0.33 41.35 0.05
C VAL A 11 0.25 39.95 0.68
N ALA A 12 0.53 38.91 -0.11
CA ALA A 12 0.52 37.53 0.37
C ALA A 12 1.57 37.30 1.47
N ILE A 13 1.17 36.61 2.53
CA ILE A 13 2.00 36.18 3.64
C ILE A 13 2.03 34.65 3.67
N ALA A 14 3.21 34.07 3.45
CA ALA A 14 3.38 32.62 3.36
C ALA A 14 2.95 31.91 4.65
N ALA A 15 3.31 32.45 5.81
CA ALA A 15 2.96 31.88 7.11
C ALA A 15 1.44 31.83 7.38
N HIS A 16 0.66 32.73 6.76
CA HIS A 16 -0.80 32.80 6.91
C HIS A 16 -1.52 32.00 5.82
N SER A 17 -0.86 31.81 4.67
CA SER A 17 -1.37 31.02 3.56
C SER A 17 -1.57 29.56 3.97
N THR A 18 -2.48 28.87 3.30
CA THR A 18 -2.86 27.49 3.67
C THR A 18 -2.65 26.52 2.52
N LEU A 19 -2.31 25.28 2.85
CA LEU A 19 -2.16 24.18 1.92
C LEU A 19 -3.09 23.03 2.31
N THR A 20 -3.87 22.53 1.35
CA THR A 20 -4.83 21.44 1.56
C THR A 20 -4.71 20.40 0.45
N ALA A 21 -5.18 19.18 0.72
CA ALA A 21 -5.23 18.10 -0.26
C ALA A 21 -6.57 17.38 -0.16
N ASN A 22 -7.16 17.04 -1.30
CA ASN A 22 -8.39 16.26 -1.35
C ASN A 22 -8.38 15.26 -2.53
N PRO A 23 -8.51 13.95 -2.28
CA PRO A 23 -8.54 13.28 -0.97
C PRO A 23 -7.14 13.17 -0.31
N THR A 24 -7.07 12.94 1.01
CA THR A 24 -5.82 12.66 1.73
C THR A 24 -5.44 11.18 1.75
N ASN A 25 -6.33 10.30 1.28
CA ASN A 25 -6.07 8.88 1.07
C ASN A 25 -6.29 8.56 -0.40
N VAL A 26 -5.25 8.03 -1.06
CA VAL A 26 -5.24 7.78 -2.50
C VAL A 26 -4.76 6.36 -2.75
N VAL A 27 -5.21 5.72 -3.82
CA VAL A 27 -4.69 4.43 -4.24
C VAL A 27 -3.35 4.61 -4.95
N ALA A 28 -2.35 3.83 -4.57
CA ALA A 28 -1.02 3.80 -5.19
C ALA A 28 -1.00 3.00 -6.51
N ASP A 29 -1.82 3.38 -7.49
CA ASP A 29 -1.94 2.70 -8.79
C ASP A 29 -1.24 3.44 -9.95
N GLY A 30 -0.61 4.59 -9.67
CA GLY A 30 0.03 5.46 -10.65
C GLY A 30 -0.92 6.36 -11.45
N THR A 31 -2.23 6.28 -11.19
CA THR A 31 -3.27 6.99 -11.96
C THR A 31 -4.28 7.75 -11.09
N SER A 32 -4.61 7.23 -9.92
CA SER A 32 -5.45 7.89 -8.91
C SER A 32 -4.73 9.12 -8.38
N THR A 33 -5.45 10.25 -8.34
CA THR A 33 -4.89 11.56 -7.98
C THR A 33 -5.45 12.08 -6.66
N SER A 34 -4.69 12.96 -6.02
CA SER A 34 -5.19 13.96 -5.08
C SER A 34 -4.94 15.35 -5.63
N THR A 35 -5.88 16.27 -5.41
CA THR A 35 -5.70 17.69 -5.77
C THR A 35 -5.21 18.44 -4.56
N ILE A 36 -4.03 19.03 -4.71
CA ILE A 36 -3.42 19.97 -3.76
C ILE A 36 -3.91 21.36 -4.09
N THR A 37 -4.38 22.09 -3.08
CA THR A 37 -4.81 23.49 -3.21
C THR A 37 -4.11 24.33 -2.17
N MET A 38 -3.34 25.31 -2.64
CA MET A 38 -2.79 26.38 -1.81
C MET A 38 -3.67 27.62 -1.94
N GLN A 39 -4.12 28.18 -0.82
CA GLN A 39 -4.80 29.47 -0.77
C GLN A 39 -3.82 30.52 -0.24
N ALA A 40 -3.51 31.51 -1.07
CA ALA A 40 -2.74 32.67 -0.64
C ALA A 40 -3.60 33.55 0.28
N LYS A 41 -3.01 34.02 1.39
CA LYS A 41 -3.65 34.92 2.35
C LYS A 41 -2.76 36.10 2.69
N ASP A 42 -3.37 37.20 3.08
CA ASP A 42 -2.66 38.39 3.58
C ASP A 42 -2.38 38.29 5.09
N VAL A 43 -1.75 39.35 5.64
CA VAL A 43 -1.39 39.46 7.06
C VAL A 43 -2.61 39.41 8.01
N ASN A 44 -3.82 39.64 7.51
CA ASN A 44 -5.06 39.63 8.27
C ASN A 44 -5.85 38.32 8.06
N ASP A 45 -5.22 37.29 7.49
CA ASP A 45 -5.83 36.00 7.16
C ASP A 45 -6.94 36.05 6.09
N ASN A 46 -7.07 37.17 5.36
CA ASN A 46 -8.01 37.26 4.24
C ASN A 46 -7.45 36.51 3.03
N ASN A 47 -8.33 35.79 2.33
CA ASN A 47 -7.98 35.17 1.05
C ASN A 47 -7.66 36.25 0.03
N LEU A 48 -6.54 36.09 -0.69
CA LEU A 48 -6.31 36.87 -1.90
C LEU A 48 -7.37 36.49 -2.93
N THR A 49 -7.87 37.48 -3.67
CA THR A 49 -8.87 37.29 -4.74
C THR A 49 -8.28 37.42 -6.14
N THR A 50 -6.97 37.60 -6.24
CA THR A 50 -6.22 37.70 -7.49
C THR A 50 -5.03 36.74 -7.49
N GLY A 51 -4.72 36.16 -8.64
CA GLY A 51 -3.50 35.37 -8.83
C GLY A 51 -2.29 36.22 -9.21
N GLY A 52 -1.28 35.58 -9.80
CA GLY A 52 -0.09 36.25 -10.36
C GLY A 52 1.20 36.02 -9.57
N LEU A 53 1.14 35.32 -8.43
CA LEU A 53 2.35 34.89 -7.72
C LEU A 53 2.88 33.60 -8.35
N THR A 54 4.20 33.44 -8.30
CA THR A 54 4.83 32.17 -8.65
C THR A 54 4.86 31.28 -7.40
N VAL A 55 4.26 30.09 -7.49
CA VAL A 55 4.19 29.13 -6.39
C VAL A 55 4.88 27.84 -6.80
N THR A 56 5.74 27.33 -5.91
CA THR A 56 6.31 25.99 -6.00
C THR A 56 5.63 25.06 -5.01
N MET A 57 5.43 23.81 -5.41
CA MET A 57 5.03 22.72 -4.52
C MET A 57 6.10 21.64 -4.59
N SER A 58 6.46 21.10 -3.43
CA SER A 58 7.43 20.02 -3.32
C SER A 58 6.86 18.88 -2.49
N VAL A 59 7.31 17.67 -2.78
CA VAL A 59 6.89 16.46 -2.08
C VAL A 59 8.11 15.62 -1.74
N ASN A 60 8.06 14.94 -0.59
CA ASN A 60 9.04 13.92 -0.26
C ASN A 60 8.66 12.55 -0.86
N GLY A 61 9.53 11.55 -0.70
CA GLY A 61 9.24 10.20 -1.18
C GLY A 61 9.24 10.11 -2.70
N SER A 62 8.43 9.19 -3.24
CA SER A 62 8.41 8.86 -4.67
C SER A 62 7.17 9.33 -5.43
N ALA A 63 6.28 10.07 -4.77
CA ALA A 63 5.09 10.63 -5.41
C ALA A 63 5.46 11.68 -6.46
N THR A 64 4.65 11.78 -7.51
CA THR A 64 4.86 12.72 -8.62
C THR A 64 3.83 13.85 -8.55
N LEU A 65 4.31 15.09 -8.50
CA LEU A 65 3.48 16.30 -8.61
C LEU A 65 3.36 16.74 -10.08
N SER A 66 2.18 17.19 -10.50
CA SER A 66 2.03 17.94 -11.73
C SER A 66 2.60 19.36 -11.59
N SER A 67 2.68 20.09 -12.70
CA SER A 67 2.92 21.53 -12.66
C SER A 67 1.87 22.24 -11.81
N VAL A 68 2.29 23.28 -11.08
CA VAL A 68 1.39 24.16 -10.33
C VAL A 68 0.68 25.10 -11.31
N SER A 69 -0.64 25.23 -11.17
CA SER A 69 -1.48 26.16 -11.94
C SER A 69 -2.10 27.19 -10.99
N GLY A 70 -1.93 28.48 -11.31
CA GLY A 70 -2.64 29.57 -10.62
C GLY A 70 -4.02 29.80 -11.23
N ASN A 71 -5.05 29.90 -10.38
CA ASN A 71 -6.45 29.98 -10.82
C ASN A 71 -6.99 31.42 -10.92
N ALA A 72 -6.11 32.42 -10.83
CA ALA A 72 -6.43 33.86 -10.83
C ALA A 72 -7.35 34.36 -9.70
N ASP A 73 -7.68 33.53 -8.72
CA ASP A 73 -8.53 33.83 -7.56
C ASP A 73 -7.77 33.74 -6.22
N GLY A 74 -6.44 33.80 -6.27
CA GLY A 74 -5.56 33.60 -5.10
C GLY A 74 -5.31 32.12 -4.74
N THR A 75 -5.90 31.17 -5.47
CA THR A 75 -5.62 29.75 -5.31
C THR A 75 -4.64 29.21 -6.34
N TYR A 76 -3.86 28.21 -5.92
CA TYR A 76 -2.87 27.52 -6.74
C TYR A 76 -3.06 26.02 -6.58
N THR A 77 -3.15 25.29 -7.68
CA THR A 77 -3.48 23.87 -7.68
C THR A 77 -2.41 23.03 -8.36
N ALA A 78 -2.21 21.83 -7.83
CA ALA A 78 -1.44 20.77 -8.48
C ALA A 78 -2.11 19.44 -8.19
N THR A 79 -1.88 18.44 -9.04
CA THR A 79 -2.29 17.06 -8.78
C THR A 79 -1.09 16.24 -8.35
N ILE A 80 -1.33 15.22 -7.54
CA ILE A 80 -0.30 14.27 -7.11
C ILE A 80 -0.75 12.83 -7.34
N THR A 81 0.14 12.00 -7.89
CA THR A 81 -0.05 10.55 -8.08
C THR A 81 1.12 9.77 -7.49
N ASN A 82 0.92 8.47 -7.26
CA ASN A 82 2.01 7.58 -6.86
C ASN A 82 1.70 6.13 -7.24
N SER A 83 2.75 5.35 -7.52
CA SER A 83 2.70 3.88 -7.67
C SER A 83 3.23 3.13 -6.44
N THR A 84 3.82 3.85 -5.49
CA THR A 84 4.37 3.33 -4.25
C THR A 84 3.40 3.56 -3.10
N VAL A 85 3.28 2.55 -2.22
CA VAL A 85 2.48 2.67 -1.00
C VAL A 85 3.37 3.31 0.05
N GLU A 86 3.07 4.56 0.38
CA GLU A 86 3.80 5.37 1.34
C GLU A 86 2.91 6.54 1.79
N THR A 87 3.31 7.22 2.86
CA THR A 87 2.73 8.52 3.20
C THR A 87 3.73 9.59 2.83
N VAL A 88 3.29 10.54 2.01
CA VAL A 88 4.11 11.68 1.60
C VAL A 88 3.61 12.95 2.25
N THR A 89 4.51 13.91 2.40
CA THR A 89 4.25 15.25 2.90
C THR A 89 4.51 16.24 1.77
N VAL A 90 3.49 17.03 1.43
CA VAL A 90 3.59 18.10 0.45
C VAL A 90 3.78 19.43 1.19
N SER A 91 4.70 20.24 0.69
CA SER A 91 4.90 21.63 1.12
C SER A 91 4.80 22.57 -0.08
N ALA A 92 4.47 23.83 0.18
CA ALA A 92 4.39 24.87 -0.84
C ALA A 92 5.19 26.09 -0.42
N ALA A 93 5.62 26.89 -1.40
CA ALA A 93 6.29 28.16 -1.15
C ALA A 93 5.94 29.17 -2.25
N PHE A 94 5.96 30.46 -1.90
CA PHE A 94 6.06 31.52 -2.88
C PHE A 94 7.51 31.63 -3.32
N VAL A 95 7.74 31.69 -4.63
CA VAL A 95 9.08 31.84 -5.19
C VAL A 95 9.54 33.28 -4.96
N GLY A 96 10.65 33.43 -4.25
CA GLY A 96 11.29 34.73 -4.04
C GLY A 96 12.10 35.17 -5.26
N ASP A 97 12.68 36.37 -5.19
CA ASP A 97 13.79 36.67 -6.07
C ASP A 97 15.02 35.82 -5.71
N ALA A 98 16.02 35.80 -6.59
CA ALA A 98 17.20 34.94 -6.44
C ALA A 98 17.95 35.16 -5.11
N ASP A 99 17.81 36.33 -4.49
CA ASP A 99 18.55 36.74 -3.30
C ASP A 99 17.74 36.53 -1.99
N ALA A 100 16.41 36.60 -2.03
CA ALA A 100 15.53 36.42 -0.86
C ALA A 100 15.17 34.96 -0.58
N GLY A 101 15.20 34.10 -1.61
CA GLY A 101 14.81 32.69 -1.50
C GLY A 101 13.31 32.47 -1.30
N ASP A 102 12.88 31.21 -1.38
CA ASP A 102 11.47 30.83 -1.36
C ASP A 102 10.82 31.00 0.04
N SER A 103 9.65 31.62 0.09
CA SER A 103 8.86 31.84 1.31
C SER A 103 7.87 30.69 1.52
N LYS A 104 8.17 29.81 2.49
CA LYS A 104 7.39 28.59 2.76
C LYS A 104 6.02 28.87 3.37
N VAL A 105 5.00 28.16 2.88
CA VAL A 105 3.65 28.15 3.44
C VAL A 105 3.67 27.56 4.84
N GLY A 106 2.88 28.14 5.76
CA GLY A 106 2.93 27.85 7.20
C GLY A 106 2.60 26.39 7.57
N ASN A 107 1.81 25.69 6.75
CA ASN A 107 1.47 24.29 6.96
C ASN A 107 1.91 23.39 5.80
N THR A 108 2.02 22.10 6.11
CA THR A 108 2.17 21.02 5.13
C THR A 108 0.91 20.15 5.11
N VAL A 109 0.81 19.27 4.11
CA VAL A 109 -0.28 18.29 4.04
C VAL A 109 0.27 16.89 3.81
N ASN A 110 -0.24 15.92 4.57
CA ASN A 110 0.11 14.51 4.43
C ASN A 110 -0.92 13.80 3.56
N ILE A 111 -0.43 12.95 2.66
CA ILE A 111 -1.25 12.13 1.77
C ILE A 111 -0.78 10.69 1.87
N SER A 112 -1.69 9.81 2.28
CA SER A 112 -1.44 8.38 2.42
C SER A 112 -1.81 7.67 1.13
N PHE A 113 -0.79 7.25 0.38
CA PHE A 113 -0.95 6.35 -0.76
C PHE A 113 -1.05 4.91 -0.27
N THR A 114 -2.19 4.29 -0.52
CA THR A 114 -2.57 2.98 0.00
C THR A 114 -2.66 1.94 -1.10
N PHE A 115 -2.55 0.67 -0.73
CA PHE A 115 -2.81 -0.41 -1.65
C PHE A 115 -4.31 -0.60 -1.86
N ALA A 116 -4.79 -0.54 -3.11
CA ALA A 116 -6.13 -1.02 -3.44
C ALA A 116 -6.12 -2.54 -3.58
N SER A 117 -6.82 -3.21 -2.67
CA SER A 117 -7.14 -4.62 -2.86
C SER A 117 -8.07 -4.78 -4.07
N LYS A 118 -7.92 -5.90 -4.76
CA LYS A 118 -8.73 -6.28 -5.91
C LYS A 118 -9.44 -7.58 -5.58
N ALA A 119 -10.75 -7.62 -5.83
CA ALA A 119 -11.51 -8.86 -5.77
C ALA A 119 -11.14 -9.77 -6.95
N ILE A 120 -10.94 -11.05 -6.65
CA ILE A 120 -10.64 -12.11 -7.63
C ILE A 120 -11.62 -13.24 -7.39
N ARG A 121 -12.41 -13.58 -8.41
CA ARG A 121 -13.25 -14.77 -8.36
C ARG A 121 -12.50 -15.96 -8.95
N PHE A 122 -12.40 -17.04 -8.18
CA PHE A 122 -11.70 -18.26 -8.58
C PHE A 122 -12.32 -19.48 -7.90
N ASP A 123 -12.57 -20.54 -8.67
CA ASP A 123 -13.17 -21.81 -8.18
C ASP A 123 -14.41 -21.59 -7.30
N ASN A 124 -15.36 -20.79 -7.81
CA ASN A 124 -16.60 -20.42 -7.14
C ASN A 124 -16.42 -19.65 -5.81
N GLN A 125 -15.23 -19.11 -5.53
CA GLN A 125 -14.92 -18.35 -4.32
C GLN A 125 -14.32 -16.98 -4.63
N ASP A 126 -14.69 -15.99 -3.81
CA ASP A 126 -14.14 -14.64 -3.92
C ASP A 126 -12.94 -14.50 -2.98
N TYR A 127 -11.85 -13.98 -3.52
CA TYR A 127 -10.63 -13.64 -2.82
C TYR A 127 -10.40 -12.15 -2.95
N ILE A 128 -9.58 -11.59 -2.07
CA ILE A 128 -9.03 -10.25 -2.28
C ILE A 128 -7.52 -10.33 -2.33
N THR A 129 -6.90 -9.37 -3.00
CA THR A 129 -5.45 -9.22 -2.96
C THR A 129 -5.00 -8.49 -1.70
N LEU A 130 -3.82 -8.84 -1.21
CA LEU A 130 -3.10 -8.17 -0.13
C LEU A 130 -1.70 -7.80 -0.62
N LYS A 131 -1.21 -6.63 -0.25
CA LYS A 131 0.20 -6.24 -0.45
C LYS A 131 0.99 -6.56 0.80
N SER A 132 2.11 -7.27 0.65
CA SER A 132 3.03 -7.53 1.75
C SER A 132 3.63 -6.20 2.22
N PRO A 133 3.56 -5.89 3.53
CA PRO A 133 4.26 -4.74 4.10
C PRO A 133 5.78 -4.91 4.14
N ARG A 134 6.28 -6.13 3.86
CA ARG A 134 7.71 -6.47 3.95
C ARG A 134 8.38 -6.50 2.58
N THR A 135 7.76 -7.15 1.61
CA THR A 135 8.35 -7.36 0.29
C THR A 135 7.67 -6.54 -0.81
N GLY A 136 6.55 -5.88 -0.50
CA GLY A 136 5.71 -5.21 -1.50
C GLY A 136 4.98 -6.15 -2.46
N ARG A 137 5.18 -7.48 -2.35
CA ARG A 137 4.56 -8.44 -3.26
C ARG A 137 3.08 -8.63 -2.96
N ILE A 138 2.33 -9.05 -3.98
CA ILE A 138 0.88 -9.22 -3.89
C ILE A 138 0.51 -10.68 -3.73
N TRP A 139 -0.30 -10.96 -2.71
CA TRP A 139 -0.76 -12.28 -2.33
C TRP A 139 -2.29 -12.34 -2.36
N LEU A 140 -2.86 -13.54 -2.47
CA LEU A 140 -4.26 -13.73 -2.09
C LEU A 140 -4.40 -13.64 -0.57
N ASP A 141 -5.58 -13.22 -0.10
CA ASP A 141 -5.91 -13.05 1.32
C ASP A 141 -6.04 -14.36 2.10
N ARG A 142 -6.20 -15.49 1.40
CA ARG A 142 -6.29 -16.83 1.99
C ARG A 142 -5.79 -17.93 1.06
N SER A 143 -5.61 -19.13 1.60
CA SER A 143 -5.28 -20.32 0.82
C SER A 143 -6.42 -20.71 -0.12
N LEU A 144 -6.12 -21.36 -1.24
CA LEU A 144 -7.15 -21.78 -2.20
C LEU A 144 -8.17 -22.71 -1.55
N GLY A 145 -9.46 -22.47 -1.78
CA GLY A 145 -10.59 -23.22 -1.23
C GLY A 145 -10.95 -22.84 0.22
N ALA A 146 -10.26 -21.89 0.83
CA ALA A 146 -10.53 -21.46 2.21
C ALA A 146 -11.80 -20.59 2.26
N LYS A 147 -12.77 -20.94 3.10
CA LYS A 147 -14.02 -20.19 3.24
C LYS A 147 -13.81 -18.78 3.81
N ARG A 148 -12.76 -18.59 4.62
CA ARG A 148 -12.40 -17.31 5.22
C ARG A 148 -10.91 -17.17 5.50
N VAL A 149 -10.47 -15.94 5.71
CA VAL A 149 -9.16 -15.64 6.27
C VAL A 149 -9.12 -16.13 7.72
N ALA A 150 -7.98 -16.69 8.15
CA ALA A 150 -7.84 -17.27 9.48
C ALA A 150 -8.18 -16.27 10.60
N THR A 151 -9.04 -16.68 11.53
CA THR A 151 -9.36 -15.93 12.75
C THR A 151 -8.81 -16.56 14.03
N SER A 152 -8.22 -17.75 13.94
CA SER A 152 -7.47 -18.39 15.02
C SER A 152 -6.53 -19.45 14.43
N ARG A 153 -5.66 -20.03 15.28
CA ARG A 153 -4.75 -21.11 14.88
C ARG A 153 -5.44 -22.43 14.50
N SER A 154 -6.68 -22.63 14.94
CA SER A 154 -7.47 -23.84 14.76
C SER A 154 -8.72 -23.61 13.91
N ASP A 155 -8.77 -22.49 13.17
CA ASP A 155 -9.91 -22.13 12.33
C ASP A 155 -10.03 -23.05 11.11
N THR A 156 -10.82 -24.11 11.24
CA THR A 156 -10.99 -25.15 10.21
C THR A 156 -11.52 -24.62 8.88
N GLN A 157 -12.24 -23.49 8.90
CA GLN A 157 -12.80 -22.88 7.69
C GLN A 157 -11.74 -22.17 6.83
N SER A 158 -10.59 -21.87 7.40
CA SER A 158 -9.53 -21.12 6.74
C SER A 158 -8.48 -22.01 6.06
N TYR A 159 -8.49 -23.31 6.38
CA TYR A 159 -7.54 -24.32 5.95
C TYR A 159 -7.35 -24.45 4.43
N GLY A 160 -8.42 -24.22 3.68
CA GLY A 160 -8.44 -24.39 2.24
C GLY A 160 -8.38 -25.84 1.80
N ARG A 161 -8.41 -26.01 0.48
CA ARG A 161 -8.30 -27.29 -0.21
C ARG A 161 -6.83 -27.72 -0.25
N LYS A 162 -6.62 -29.04 -0.20
CA LYS A 162 -5.31 -29.64 -0.39
C LYS A 162 -5.15 -30.09 -1.84
N TYR A 163 -3.94 -29.94 -2.35
CA TYR A 163 -3.59 -30.29 -3.72
C TYR A 163 -2.38 -31.22 -3.70
N ASN A 164 -2.36 -32.23 -4.56
CA ASN A 164 -1.12 -32.97 -4.77
C ASN A 164 -0.10 -32.06 -5.47
N PHE A 165 1.18 -32.37 -5.31
CA PHE A 165 2.23 -31.58 -5.95
C PHE A 165 2.09 -31.59 -7.48
N GLY A 166 2.08 -30.41 -8.06
CA GLY A 166 1.87 -30.19 -9.49
C GLY A 166 0.42 -29.95 -9.91
N GLU A 167 -0.56 -30.19 -9.04
CA GLU A 167 -1.98 -30.10 -9.42
C GLU A 167 -2.66 -28.76 -9.10
N ALA A 168 -2.13 -27.96 -8.17
CA ALA A 168 -2.76 -26.69 -7.84
C ALA A 168 -2.62 -25.68 -8.97
N ILE A 169 -3.76 -25.12 -9.36
CA ILE A 169 -3.85 -24.02 -10.31
C ILE A 169 -4.21 -22.78 -9.51
N CYS A 170 -3.39 -21.73 -9.62
CA CYS A 170 -3.70 -20.42 -9.09
C CYS A 170 -4.53 -19.60 -10.12
N PRO A 171 -5.25 -18.55 -9.68
CA PRO A 171 -5.93 -17.64 -10.60
C PRO A 171 -4.99 -17.07 -11.68
N VAL A 172 -5.55 -16.56 -12.78
CA VAL A 172 -4.79 -15.88 -13.83
C VAL A 172 -3.90 -14.79 -13.22
N ASN A 173 -2.65 -14.68 -13.68
CA ASN A 173 -1.59 -13.82 -13.14
C ASN A 173 -1.11 -14.15 -11.73
N PHE A 174 -1.54 -15.27 -11.15
CA PHE A 174 -1.00 -15.79 -9.91
C PHE A 174 -0.29 -17.13 -10.15
N LYS A 175 0.58 -17.52 -9.20
CA LYS A 175 1.29 -18.79 -9.19
C LYS A 175 1.45 -19.31 -7.76
N VAL A 176 1.79 -20.59 -7.65
CA VAL A 176 2.32 -21.15 -6.40
C VAL A 176 3.65 -20.43 -6.11
N PRO A 177 3.88 -19.93 -4.88
CA PRO A 177 5.06 -19.17 -4.54
C PRO A 177 6.29 -20.06 -4.56
N THR A 178 7.44 -19.49 -4.91
CA THR A 178 8.72 -20.19 -4.70
C THR A 178 9.06 -20.24 -3.21
N TRP A 179 10.04 -21.05 -2.86
CA TRP A 179 10.56 -21.11 -1.50
C TRP A 179 11.08 -19.75 -1.03
N GLY A 180 11.91 -19.09 -1.86
CA GLY A 180 12.50 -17.80 -1.49
C GLY A 180 11.45 -16.71 -1.30
N GLU A 181 10.40 -16.74 -2.12
CA GLU A 181 9.28 -15.81 -2.06
C GLU A 181 8.48 -15.95 -0.77
N LEU A 182 8.13 -17.18 -0.39
CA LEU A 182 7.38 -17.42 0.85
C LEU A 182 8.25 -17.27 2.09
N ASN A 183 9.53 -17.64 2.02
CA ASN A 183 10.51 -17.44 3.10
C ASN A 183 10.81 -15.96 3.34
N ALA A 184 10.78 -15.11 2.30
CA ALA A 184 10.95 -13.67 2.48
C ALA A 184 9.81 -13.04 3.30
N GLU A 185 8.61 -13.62 3.28
CA GLU A 185 7.46 -13.14 4.07
C GLU A 185 7.44 -13.67 5.50
N LEU A 186 8.05 -14.83 5.72
CA LEU A 186 7.97 -15.58 6.97
C LEU A 186 9.31 -15.51 7.68
N VAL A 187 9.38 -14.87 8.84
CA VAL A 187 10.63 -14.73 9.61
C VAL A 187 10.56 -15.41 10.96
N LYS A 188 9.35 -15.54 11.54
CA LYS A 188 9.15 -16.20 12.82
C LYS A 188 7.95 -17.14 12.77
N TRP A 189 8.01 -18.23 13.54
CA TRP A 189 6.88 -19.15 13.74
C TRP A 189 5.57 -18.45 14.12
N THR A 190 5.65 -17.39 14.92
CA THR A 190 4.47 -16.62 15.34
C THR A 190 3.74 -15.95 14.18
N GLN A 191 4.44 -15.62 13.09
CA GLN A 191 3.88 -14.91 11.93
C GLN A 191 2.99 -15.78 11.04
N PHE A 192 2.99 -17.12 11.21
CA PHE A 192 2.07 -17.97 10.44
C PHE A 192 0.63 -17.52 10.66
N TYR A 193 0.27 -17.19 11.90
CA TYR A 193 -1.08 -16.72 12.23
C TYR A 193 -1.17 -15.19 12.38
N SER A 194 -0.21 -14.55 13.05
CA SER A 194 -0.28 -13.12 13.36
C SER A 194 0.31 -12.22 12.27
N GLY A 195 0.90 -12.80 11.22
CA GLY A 195 1.43 -12.06 10.07
C GLY A 195 0.34 -11.72 9.06
N PHE A 196 0.67 -10.90 8.07
CA PHE A 196 -0.29 -10.44 7.06
C PHE A 196 -0.91 -11.58 6.24
N LEU A 197 -0.17 -12.67 6.02
CA LEU A 197 -0.67 -13.84 5.29
C LEU A 197 -1.70 -14.65 6.09
N LYS A 198 -1.79 -14.47 7.42
CA LYS A 198 -2.75 -15.20 8.29
C LYS A 198 -2.92 -16.66 7.83
N ILE A 199 -1.80 -17.35 7.66
CA ILE A 199 -1.71 -18.69 7.12
C ILE A 199 -2.32 -19.64 8.16
N PRO A 200 -3.49 -20.19 7.85
CA PRO A 200 -4.11 -21.16 8.72
C PRO A 200 -3.49 -22.52 8.50
N SER A 201 -3.66 -23.45 9.44
CA SER A 201 -3.04 -24.75 9.28
C SER A 201 -3.97 -25.93 9.54
N PRO A 202 -4.41 -26.59 8.46
CA PRO A 202 -5.14 -27.84 8.55
C PRO A 202 -4.36 -29.08 8.98
N ASP A 203 -3.07 -29.20 8.68
CA ASP A 203 -2.55 -30.55 8.42
C ASP A 203 -1.30 -31.04 9.16
N GLN A 204 -1.49 -32.20 9.80
CA GLN A 204 -0.71 -33.45 9.77
C GLN A 204 0.78 -33.44 10.17
N GLY A 205 1.29 -32.36 10.76
CA GLY A 205 2.39 -32.47 11.71
C GLY A 205 1.86 -32.83 13.11
N SER A 206 2.72 -33.33 14.00
CA SER A 206 2.48 -33.18 15.44
C SER A 206 2.07 -31.73 15.72
N LYS A 207 1.44 -31.42 16.87
CA LYS A 207 0.94 -30.08 17.25
C LYS A 207 1.92 -28.89 17.04
N GLN A 208 3.17 -29.15 16.66
CA GLN A 208 4.30 -28.24 16.54
C GLN A 208 4.72 -27.86 15.10
N GLN A 209 4.22 -28.49 14.02
CA GLN A 209 4.69 -28.20 12.64
C GLN A 209 3.55 -27.90 11.67
N LYS A 210 3.70 -26.86 10.84
CA LYS A 210 2.74 -26.47 9.79
C LYS A 210 3.45 -26.39 8.43
N TYR A 211 2.76 -26.78 7.36
CA TYR A 211 3.31 -26.88 6.00
C TYR A 211 2.51 -26.05 4.99
N LEU A 212 3.20 -25.49 4.01
CA LEU A 212 2.63 -24.91 2.79
C LEU A 212 3.44 -25.35 1.58
N TRP A 213 2.76 -25.58 0.46
CA TRP A 213 3.42 -25.92 -0.80
C TRP A 213 4.17 -24.71 -1.38
N THR A 214 5.43 -24.93 -1.77
CA THR A 214 6.25 -24.05 -2.62
C THR A 214 6.55 -24.67 -3.99
N SER A 215 6.53 -23.87 -5.06
CA SER A 215 6.75 -24.34 -6.44
C SER A 215 8.18 -24.78 -6.74
N THR A 216 9.14 -24.35 -5.93
CA THR A 216 10.55 -24.71 -6.05
C THR A 216 10.97 -25.58 -4.86
N THR A 217 11.89 -26.51 -5.12
CA THR A 217 12.63 -27.18 -4.06
C THR A 217 13.62 -26.21 -3.43
N ALA A 218 13.77 -26.24 -2.11
CA ALA A 218 14.97 -25.64 -1.52
C ALA A 218 16.10 -26.67 -1.62
N LYS A 219 17.14 -26.34 -2.39
CA LYS A 219 18.48 -26.98 -2.41
C LYS A 219 18.54 -28.41 -1.85
N GLU A 220 17.79 -29.36 -2.43
CA GLU A 220 17.77 -30.81 -2.14
C GLU A 220 16.73 -31.36 -1.13
N SER A 221 15.78 -30.58 -0.60
CA SER A 221 14.85 -31.06 0.43
C SER A 221 13.36 -30.70 0.19
N GLY A 222 12.89 -30.80 -1.05
CA GLY A 222 11.45 -30.88 -1.38
C GLY A 222 10.65 -29.58 -1.48
N ASN A 223 9.37 -29.72 -1.85
CA ASN A 223 8.48 -28.66 -2.36
C ASN A 223 7.60 -28.03 -1.27
N ALA A 224 8.04 -27.98 -0.01
CA ALA A 224 7.24 -27.36 1.04
C ALA A 224 8.10 -26.45 1.94
N ILE A 225 7.46 -25.42 2.47
CA ILE A 225 7.99 -24.72 3.63
C ILE A 225 7.33 -25.29 4.88
N ALA A 226 8.16 -25.74 5.81
CA ALA A 226 7.73 -26.08 7.15
C ALA A 226 8.09 -24.94 8.09
N LEU A 227 7.20 -24.72 9.01
CA LEU A 227 7.40 -23.81 10.12
C LEU A 227 7.21 -24.65 11.38
N SER A 228 8.05 -24.43 12.39
CA SER A 228 8.00 -25.22 13.62
C SER A 228 8.24 -24.35 14.84
N ALA A 229 7.42 -24.55 15.87
CA ALA A 229 7.66 -23.94 17.18
C ALA A 229 9.05 -24.32 17.73
N LYS A 230 9.52 -25.54 17.42
CA LYS A 230 10.81 -26.08 17.87
C LYS A 230 12.01 -25.35 17.28
N PHE A 231 11.92 -24.93 16.02
CA PHE A 231 13.03 -24.27 15.31
C PHE A 231 12.91 -22.74 15.29
N GLY A 232 11.74 -22.19 15.63
CA GLY A 232 11.49 -20.75 15.72
C GLY A 232 11.46 -19.98 14.38
N ARG A 233 11.93 -20.62 13.30
CA ARG A 233 12.09 -20.06 11.95
C ARG A 233 11.55 -21.00 10.87
N PRO A 234 11.23 -20.49 9.67
CA PRO A 234 10.88 -21.34 8.54
C PRO A 234 12.10 -22.15 8.10
N PHE A 235 11.84 -23.36 7.60
CA PHE A 235 12.84 -24.21 6.98
C PHE A 235 12.19 -24.96 5.82
N ALA A 236 13.00 -25.29 4.82
CA ALA A 236 12.54 -26.16 3.76
C ALA A 236 12.26 -27.56 4.30
N TYR A 237 11.23 -28.21 3.77
CA TYR A 237 10.88 -29.55 4.19
C TYR A 237 10.48 -30.42 3.01
N SER A 238 11.03 -31.64 3.03
CA SER A 238 10.77 -32.63 2.00
C SER A 238 9.67 -33.53 2.48
N THR A 239 8.46 -33.33 1.93
CA THR A 239 7.37 -34.29 2.09
C THR A 239 7.40 -35.26 0.91
N SER A 240 6.89 -36.48 1.10
CA SER A 240 6.72 -37.38 -0.04
C SER A 240 5.76 -36.75 -1.07
N LYS A 241 5.92 -37.12 -2.34
CA LYS A 241 5.04 -36.64 -3.43
C LYS A 241 3.57 -37.02 -3.23
N PHE A 242 3.28 -37.93 -2.29
CA PHE A 242 1.93 -38.38 -1.94
C PHE A 242 1.23 -37.47 -0.92
N TRP A 243 1.89 -36.42 -0.42
CA TRP A 243 1.27 -35.46 0.49
C TRP A 243 0.51 -34.39 -0.31
N SER A 244 -0.77 -34.19 0.02
CA SER A 244 -1.53 -33.04 -0.45
C SER A 244 -1.39 -31.88 0.53
N LEU A 245 -1.04 -30.69 0.04
CA LEU A 245 -0.82 -29.49 0.85
C LEU A 245 -1.71 -28.31 0.41
N SER A 246 -2.00 -27.40 1.34
CA SER A 246 -2.67 -26.15 1.01
C SER A 246 -1.74 -25.22 0.23
N VAL A 247 -2.34 -24.42 -0.66
CA VAL A 247 -1.63 -23.51 -1.54
C VAL A 247 -2.06 -22.07 -1.27
N ARG A 248 -1.06 -21.20 -1.12
CA ARG A 248 -1.25 -19.76 -1.01
C ARG A 248 -0.67 -19.07 -2.23
N CYS A 249 -1.50 -18.46 -3.07
CA CYS A 249 -1.03 -17.91 -4.34
C CYS A 249 -0.44 -16.50 -4.21
N ILE A 250 0.57 -16.24 -5.04
CA ILE A 250 1.25 -14.94 -5.22
C ILE A 250 1.08 -14.47 -6.65
N ARG A 251 0.93 -13.16 -6.87
CA ARG A 251 1.00 -12.55 -8.21
C ARG A 251 2.36 -12.86 -8.85
N LYS A 252 2.34 -13.26 -10.12
CA LYS A 252 3.53 -13.58 -10.93
C LYS A 252 4.49 -12.39 -10.98
#